data_AF-A0A453GXF3-F1
#
_entry.id   AF-A0A453GXF3-F1
#
_cell.length_a   1.000
_cell.length_b   1.000
_cell.length_c   1.000
_cell.angle_alpha   90.00
_cell.angle_beta   90.00
_cell.angle_gamma   90.00
#
_symmetry.space_group_name_H-M   'P 1'
#
loop_
_entity.id
_entity.type
_entity.pdbx_description
1 polymer ?
#
loop_
_entity_poly.entity_id
_entity_poly.type
_entity_poly.pdbx_seq_one_letter_code
_entity_poly.pdbx_strand_id
1 'polypeptide(L)'
;LTSMHLAGFRKELLDALSEFKKKKDWGMFINSCYIHCQSMNSLTWHSPSAPRINNKTIAESVGDWFFNRREVKEIDCEYPCNPTCHNAVLDQPYNEE
;
A
#
# COMPACT_ATOMS: atom_id res chain seq x y z
N LEU A 1 19.97 -7.93 8.29
CA LEU A 1 19.66 -8.97 7.29
C LEU A 1 18.24 -8.82 6.72
N THR A 2 17.18 -8.70 7.52
CA THR A 2 15.78 -8.58 7.04
C THR A 2 15.52 -7.35 6.14
N SER A 3 16.12 -6.20 6.47
CA SER A 3 16.01 -4.96 5.68
C SER A 3 16.53 -5.10 4.24
N MET A 4 17.60 -5.88 4.00
CA MET A 4 18.12 -6.14 2.66
C MET A 4 17.17 -7.02 1.81
N HIS A 5 16.45 -7.95 2.44
CA HIS A 5 15.51 -8.83 1.73
C HIS A 5 14.26 -8.06 1.28
N LEU A 6 13.75 -7.14 2.09
CA LEU A 6 12.59 -6.31 1.74
C LEU A 6 12.93 -5.29 0.65
N ALA A 7 14.14 -4.71 0.68
CA ALA A 7 14.62 -3.84 -0.39
C ALA A 7 14.74 -4.61 -1.72
N GLY A 8 15.27 -5.83 -1.69
CA GLY A 8 15.33 -6.72 -2.86
C GLY A 8 13.93 -7.05 -3.40
N PHE A 9 13.02 -7.50 -2.53
CA PHE A 9 11.63 -7.79 -2.91
C PHE A 9 10.94 -6.57 -3.54
N ARG A 10 11.10 -5.40 -2.94
CA ARG A 10 10.53 -4.15 -3.47
C ARG A 10 11.04 -3.87 -4.88
N LYS A 11 12.34 -4.02 -5.13
CA LYS A 11 12.91 -3.82 -6.46
C LYS A 11 12.25 -4.74 -7.48
N GLU A 12 12.21 -6.04 -7.21
CA GLU A 12 11.61 -7.04 -8.10
C GLU A 12 10.11 -6.78 -8.33
N LEU A 13 9.37 -6.39 -7.29
CA LEU A 13 7.95 -6.01 -7.40
C LEU A 13 7.77 -4.80 -8.33
N LEU A 14 8.60 -3.75 -8.18
CA LEU A 14 8.51 -2.56 -9.02
C LEU A 14 8.92 -2.83 -10.47
N ASP A 15 9.93 -3.67 -10.67
CA ASP A 15 10.37 -4.09 -12.00
C ASP A 15 9.28 -4.91 -12.71
N ALA A 16 8.65 -5.85 -12.01
CA ALA A 16 7.50 -6.63 -12.51
C ALA A 16 6.28 -5.75 -12.85
N LEU A 17 6.10 -4.64 -12.13
CA LEU A 17 4.99 -3.71 -12.34
C LEU A 17 5.32 -2.53 -13.29
N SER A 18 6.52 -2.51 -13.87
CA SER A 18 7.03 -1.39 -14.67
C SER A 18 6.15 -1.02 -15.87
N GLU A 19 5.54 -2.02 -16.53
CA GLU A 19 4.61 -1.79 -17.64
C GLU A 19 3.28 -1.20 -17.18
N PHE A 20 2.76 -1.59 -16.02
CA PHE A 20 1.54 -1.02 -15.45
C PHE A 20 1.72 0.45 -15.09
N LYS A 21 2.94 0.85 -14.68
CA LYS A 21 3.27 2.25 -14.42
C LYS A 21 3.09 3.13 -15.66
N LYS A 22 3.28 2.59 -16.87
CA LYS A 22 3.15 3.31 -18.14
C LYS A 22 1.70 3.41 -18.66
N LYS A 23 0.78 2.57 -18.15
CA LYS A 23 -0.62 2.54 -18.57
C LYS A 23 -1.42 3.62 -17.83
N LYS A 24 -1.86 4.67 -18.54
CA LYS A 24 -2.58 5.81 -17.93
C LYS A 24 -3.88 5.42 -17.21
N ASP A 25 -4.62 4.46 -17.76
CA ASP A 25 -5.94 4.06 -17.22
C ASP A 25 -5.85 3.12 -16.00
N TRP A 26 -4.64 2.73 -15.59
CA TRP A 26 -4.43 1.77 -14.50
C TRP A 26 -4.03 2.50 -13.22
N GLY A 27 -4.66 2.16 -12.10
CA GLY A 27 -4.31 2.70 -10.79
C GLY A 27 -3.25 1.85 -10.10
N MET A 28 -2.34 2.49 -9.35
CA MET A 28 -1.38 1.81 -8.49
C MET A 28 -1.26 2.54 -7.15
N PHE A 29 -1.30 1.77 -6.06
CA PHE A 29 -1.04 2.25 -4.70
C PHE A 29 -0.17 1.21 -3.99
N ILE A 30 1.13 1.51 -3.83
CA ILE A 30 2.12 0.62 -3.23
C ILE A 30 2.72 1.34 -2.02
N ASN A 31 2.23 1.02 -0.82
CA ASN A 31 2.76 1.56 0.44
C ASN A 31 3.94 0.74 0.96
N SER A 32 4.69 1.34 1.89
CA SER A 32 5.83 0.71 2.55
C SER A 32 5.43 0.09 3.90
N CYS A 33 4.31 -0.64 3.95
CA CYS A 33 3.82 -1.29 5.17
C CYS A 33 3.96 -2.81 5.09
N TYR A 34 4.37 -3.44 6.20
CA TYR A 34 4.46 -4.90 6.32
C TYR A 34 3.16 -5.48 6.88
N ILE A 35 2.15 -5.66 6.01
CA ILE A 35 0.79 -6.11 6.37
C ILE A 35 0.08 -6.70 5.14
N HIS A 36 -0.94 -7.54 5.34
CA HIS A 36 -1.78 -8.10 4.27
C HIS A 36 -3.25 -7.66 4.40
N CYS A 37 -4.08 -7.97 3.39
CA CYS A 37 -5.54 -7.73 3.37
C CYS A 37 -5.99 -6.27 3.65
N GLN A 38 -5.19 -5.27 3.27
CA GLN A 38 -5.47 -3.87 3.61
C GLN A 38 -6.81 -3.33 3.08
N SER A 39 -7.30 -3.86 1.95
CA SER A 39 -8.58 -3.46 1.35
C SER A 39 -9.81 -4.03 2.08
N MET A 40 -9.63 -5.10 2.85
CA MET A 40 -10.73 -5.77 3.57
C MET A 40 -10.94 -5.22 4.99
N ASN A 41 -9.99 -4.42 5.49
CA ASN A 41 -10.03 -3.87 6.83
C ASN A 41 -10.25 -2.35 6.77
N SER A 42 -11.34 -1.87 7.39
CA SER A 42 -11.70 -0.45 7.40
C SER A 42 -10.62 0.43 8.03
N LEU A 43 -9.87 -0.09 9.02
CA LEU A 43 -8.77 0.61 9.67
C LEU A 43 -7.64 0.93 8.69
N THR A 44 -7.30 0.01 7.79
CA THR A 44 -6.26 0.20 6.79
C THR A 44 -6.78 0.79 5.48
N TRP A 45 -8.06 0.61 5.18
CA TRP A 45 -8.68 1.08 3.94
C TRP A 45 -8.98 2.58 3.97
N HIS A 46 -9.70 3.03 5.01
CA HIS A 46 -10.19 4.41 5.10
C HIS A 46 -10.54 4.82 6.53
N SER A 47 -9.51 5.02 7.36
CA SER A 47 -9.66 5.53 8.72
C SER A 47 -8.69 6.70 8.98
N PRO A 48 -8.85 7.44 10.09
CA PRO A 48 -7.87 8.45 10.49
C PRO A 48 -6.45 7.88 10.67
N SER A 49 -6.32 6.61 11.05
CA SER A 49 -5.06 5.90 11.26
C SER A 49 -4.66 4.99 10.09
N ALA A 50 -5.35 5.06 8.95
CA ALA A 50 -5.01 4.30 7.76
C ALA A 50 -3.64 4.74 7.20
N PRO A 51 -2.89 3.84 6.56
CA PRO A 51 -1.68 4.18 5.86
C PRO A 51 -1.96 5.18 4.73
N ARG A 52 -1.05 6.14 4.58
CA ARG A 52 -1.15 7.24 3.62
C ARG A 52 0.10 7.38 2.79
N ILE A 53 -0.09 7.69 1.51
CA ILE A 53 0.94 8.22 0.61
C ILE A 53 0.44 9.58 0.16
N ASN A 54 1.29 10.60 0.21
CA ASN A 54 0.91 11.97 -0.16
C ASN A 54 -0.38 12.45 0.54
N ASN A 55 -0.51 12.10 1.83
CA ASN A 55 -1.67 12.39 2.69
C ASN A 55 -3.01 11.72 2.27
N LYS A 56 -3.01 10.81 1.29
CA LYS A 56 -4.21 10.08 0.86
C LYS A 56 -4.19 8.62 1.33
N THR A 57 -5.32 8.15 1.83
CA THR A 57 -5.60 6.74 2.12
C THR A 57 -5.65 5.90 0.85
N ILE A 58 -5.68 4.59 1.03
CA ILE A 58 -5.93 3.63 -0.05
C ILE A 58 -7.29 3.93 -0.71
N ALA A 59 -8.36 4.10 0.07
CA ALA A 59 -9.69 4.37 -0.47
C ALA A 59 -9.79 5.69 -1.25
N GLU A 60 -9.16 6.75 -0.77
CA GLU A 60 -9.11 8.04 -1.49
C GLU A 60 -8.38 7.89 -2.82
N SER A 61 -7.27 7.15 -2.84
CA SER A 61 -6.48 6.92 -4.05
C SER A 61 -7.20 6.02 -5.05
N VAL A 62 -7.86 4.96 -4.58
CA VAL A 62 -8.69 4.10 -5.41
C VAL A 62 -9.90 4.86 -5.95
N GLY A 63 -10.54 5.71 -5.14
CA GLY A 63 -11.65 6.56 -5.57
C GLY A 63 -11.23 7.59 -6.63
N ASP A 64 -10.08 8.22 -6.47
CA ASP A 64 -9.51 9.12 -7.48
C ASP A 64 -9.32 8.42 -8.83
N TRP A 65 -8.77 7.21 -8.82
CA TRP A 65 -8.57 6.40 -10.02
C TRP A 65 -9.91 5.93 -10.62
N PHE A 66 -10.78 5.32 -9.81
CA PHE A 66 -12.04 4.71 -10.26
C PHE A 66 -12.98 5.72 -10.89
N PHE A 67 -13.07 6.94 -10.32
CA PHE A 67 -13.88 8.02 -10.85
C PHE A 67 -13.14 8.92 -11.84
N ASN A 68 -11.94 8.52 -12.29
CA ASN A 68 -11.11 9.27 -13.23
C ASN A 68 -10.88 10.74 -12.84
N ARG A 69 -10.68 11.00 -11.54
CA ARG A 69 -10.40 12.35 -11.02
C ARG A 69 -8.96 12.77 -11.28
N ARG A 70 -8.04 11.81 -11.33
CA ARG A 70 -6.63 11.98 -11.70
C ARG A 70 -5.98 10.62 -11.98
N GLU A 71 -4.78 10.65 -12.58
CA GLU A 71 -3.90 9.49 -12.61
C GLU A 71 -3.37 9.18 -11.20
N VAL A 72 -3.34 7.89 -10.85
CA VAL A 72 -2.93 7.40 -9.53
C VAL A 72 -1.83 6.37 -9.71
N LYS A 73 -0.59 6.80 -9.41
CA LYS A 73 0.63 5.97 -9.43
C LYS A 73 1.39 6.18 -8.13
N GLU A 74 0.71 5.97 -7.00
CA GLU A 74 1.28 6.18 -5.68
C GLU A 74 2.25 5.03 -5.37
N ILE A 75 3.53 5.36 -5.25
CA ILE A 75 4.58 4.43 -4.86
C ILE A 75 5.34 5.10 -3.73
N ASP A 76 5.27 4.50 -2.55
CA ASP A 76 5.86 5.03 -1.33
C ASP A 76 7.39 4.84 -1.31
N CYS A 77 8.07 5.35 -0.28
CA CYS A 77 9.50 5.14 -0.05
C CYS A 77 9.84 3.68 0.33
N GLU A 78 11.13 3.39 0.57
CA GLU A 78 11.57 2.05 0.99
C GLU A 78 11.20 1.77 2.46
N TYR A 79 10.69 0.57 2.75
CA TYR A 79 10.37 0.15 4.12
C TYR A 79 11.61 0.24 5.03
N PRO A 80 11.48 0.64 6.32
CA PRO A 80 10.27 1.05 7.04
C PRO A 80 10.12 2.58 7.14
N CYS A 81 9.86 3.28 6.04
CA CYS A 81 9.83 4.75 6.07
C CYS A 81 8.48 5.35 6.47
N ASN A 82 7.36 4.68 6.23
CA ASN A 82 6.04 5.30 6.38
C ASN A 82 5.49 5.18 7.81
N PRO A 83 5.37 6.30 8.55
CA PRO A 83 4.95 6.28 9.95
C PRO A 83 3.45 6.03 10.12
N THR A 84 2.67 6.05 9.04
CA THR A 84 1.22 5.81 9.07
C THR A 84 0.86 4.34 8.92
N CYS A 85 1.85 3.46 8.78
CA CYS A 85 1.61 2.03 8.69
C CYS A 85 0.92 1.49 9.94
N HIS A 86 -0.16 0.73 9.70
CA HIS A 86 -0.82 0.01 10.76
C HIS A 86 0.01 -1.22 11.13
N ASN A 87 0.58 -1.24 12.33
CA ASN A 87 1.23 -2.42 12.88
C ASN A 87 0.14 -3.34 13.42
N ALA A 88 -0.36 -4.26 12.59
CA ALA A 88 -1.11 -5.38 13.13
C ALA A 88 -0.12 -6.19 13.99
N VAL A 89 -0.38 -6.28 15.29
CA VAL A 89 0.29 -7.27 16.13
C VAL A 89 -0.18 -8.63 15.60
N LEU A 90 0.66 -9.28 14.79
CA LEU A 90 0.39 -10.59 14.19
C LEU A 90 0.37 -11.73 15.23
N ASP A 91 0.52 -11.40 16.53
CA ASP A 91 0.56 -12.36 17.63
C ASP A 91 -0.83 -12.74 18.16
N GLN A 92 -1.92 -12.28 17.55
CA GLN A 92 -3.24 -12.80 17.89
C GLN A 92 -3.55 -14.03 17.03
N PRO A 93 -3.73 -15.22 17.64
CA PRO A 93 -4.18 -16.38 16.89
C PRO A 93 -5.51 -16.04 16.24
N TYR A 94 -5.63 -16.38 14.96
CA TYR A 94 -6.88 -16.29 14.22
C TYR A 94 -7.92 -17.17 14.94
N ASN A 95 -8.88 -16.55 15.63
CA ASN A 95 -10.01 -17.25 16.21
C ASN A 95 -11.12 -17.26 15.16
N GLU A 96 -11.36 -18.43 14.57
CA GLU A 96 -12.56 -18.71 13.79
C GLU A 96 -13.72 -18.90 14.78
N GLU A 97 -14.38 -17.80 15.15
CA GLU A 97 -15.79 -17.86 15.56
C GLU A 97 -16.67 -17.48 14.37
#